data_AF-A0A9E3Y406-F1
#
_entry.id   AF-A0A9E3Y406-F1
#
_cell.length_a   1.000
_cell.length_b   1.000
_cell.length_c   1.000
_cell.angle_alpha   90.00
_cell.angle_beta   90.00
_cell.angle_gamma   90.00
#
_symmetry.space_group_name_H-M   'P 1'
#
loop_
_entity.id
_entity.type
_entity.pdbx_description
1 polymer ?
#
loop_
_entity_poly.entity_id
_entity_poly.type
_entity_poly.pdbx_seq_one_letter_code
_entity_poly.pdbx_strand_id
1 'polypeptide(L)' 'MRQTDNTNPVVIDCHDCMFRDTAACVDCVVTFLCREDRGAPVVVDLAEVRAMRLLDSAGLVPPLRHRSASGAI' A
#
# COMPACT_ATOMS: atom_id res chain seq x y z
N MET A 1 -13.11 22.62 0.52
CA MET A 1 -12.40 21.42 0.01
C MET A 1 -13.36 20.25 0.14
N ARG A 2 -13.98 19.81 -0.96
CA ARG A 2 -14.81 18.60 -0.98
C ARG A 2 -13.96 17.48 -1.58
N GLN A 3 -13.59 16.50 -0.77
CA GLN A 3 -13.05 15.24 -1.24
C GLN A 3 -14.26 14.37 -1.58
N THR A 4 -14.39 13.97 -2.83
CA THR A 4 -15.45 13.08 -3.29
C THR A 4 -15.15 11.68 -2.79
N ASP A 5 -15.98 11.19 -1.86
CA ASP A 5 -16.02 9.80 -1.43
C ASP A 5 -16.29 8.90 -2.64
N ASN A 6 -15.27 8.17 -3.08
CA ASN A 6 -15.46 6.94 -3.83
C ASN A 6 -15.36 5.80 -2.81
N THR A 7 -16.47 5.48 -2.14
CA THR A 7 -16.56 4.52 -1.04
C THR A 7 -16.49 3.08 -1.57
N ASN A 8 -15.43 2.75 -2.30
CA ASN A 8 -14.94 1.39 -2.36
C ASN A 8 -13.48 1.41 -1.90
N PRO A 9 -13.18 0.94 -0.69
CA PRO A 9 -11.80 0.91 -0.22
C PRO A 9 -10.96 0.07 -1.18
N VAL A 10 -9.73 0.51 -1.44
CA VAL A 10 -8.75 -0.36 -2.09
C VAL A 10 -8.43 -1.49 -1.11
N VAL A 11 -8.92 -2.68 -1.41
CA VAL A 11 -8.64 -3.88 -0.61
C VAL A 11 -7.37 -4.52 -1.15
N ILE A 12 -6.37 -4.67 -0.28
CA ILE A 12 -5.17 -5.45 -0.56
C ILE A 12 -5.27 -6.71 0.27
N ASP A 13 -5.43 -7.86 -0.39
CA ASP A 13 -5.43 -9.17 0.26
C ASP A 13 -4.15 -9.93 -0.08
N CYS A 14 -3.33 -10.19 0.94
CA CYS A 14 -2.11 -10.98 0.77
C CYS A 14 -2.38 -12.44 0.37
N HIS A 15 -3.60 -12.98 0.59
CA HIS A 15 -3.96 -14.34 0.18
C HIS A 15 -4.19 -14.46 -1.33
N ASP A 16 -4.65 -13.38 -1.99
CA ASP A 16 -4.91 -13.34 -3.44
C ASP A 16 -3.78 -12.62 -4.21
N CYS A 17 -2.66 -12.29 -3.56
CA CYS A 17 -1.55 -11.61 -4.22
C CYS A 17 -0.69 -12.59 -5.05
N MET A 18 -0.46 -12.30 -6.33
CA MET A 18 0.38 -13.11 -7.23
C MET A 18 1.83 -13.27 -6.76
N PHE A 19 2.32 -12.38 -5.89
CA PHE A 19 3.68 -12.41 -5.34
C PHE A 19 3.78 -13.13 -3.99
N ARG A 20 2.68 -13.71 -3.48
CA ARG A 20 2.67 -14.47 -2.22
C ARG A 20 3.78 -15.53 -2.20
N ASP A 21 4.43 -15.69 -1.05
CA ASP A 21 5.53 -16.64 -0.80
C ASP A 21 6.82 -16.40 -1.62
N THR A 22 6.92 -15.31 -2.39
CA THR A 22 8.15 -14.92 -3.08
C THR A 22 9.00 -13.96 -2.24
N ALA A 23 10.27 -13.77 -2.62
CA ALA A 23 11.13 -12.75 -1.99
C ALA A 23 10.54 -11.34 -2.03
N ALA A 24 9.68 -11.03 -3.01
CA ALA A 24 8.96 -9.77 -3.10
C ALA A 24 7.94 -9.55 -1.96
N CYS A 25 7.36 -10.64 -1.43
CA CYS A 25 6.39 -10.59 -0.35
C CYS A 25 7.05 -10.25 0.99
N VAL A 26 8.25 -10.79 1.23
CA VAL A 26 9.04 -10.52 2.45
C VAL A 26 9.42 -9.04 2.56
N ASP A 27 9.72 -8.41 1.43
CA ASP A 27 10.07 -6.99 1.30
C ASP A 27 8.83 -6.08 1.05
N CYS A 28 7.62 -6.59 1.25
CA CYS A 28 6.41 -5.80 1.04
C CYS A 28 6.07 -4.91 2.24
N VAL A 29 5.72 -3.65 2.00
CA VAL A 29 5.26 -2.70 3.04
C VAL A 29 4.04 -3.24 3.82
N VAL A 30 3.18 -4.04 3.18
CA VAL A 30 1.98 -4.61 3.80
C VAL A 30 2.33 -5.57 4.92
N THR A 31 3.44 -6.32 4.79
CA THR A 31 3.99 -7.18 5.85
C THR A 31 4.32 -6.38 7.09
N PHE A 32 4.66 -5.10 6.97
CA PHE A 32 4.90 -4.22 8.12
C PHE A 32 3.62 -3.60 8.65
N LEU A 33 2.65 -3.25 7.79
CA LEU A 33 1.40 -2.58 8.20
C LEU A 33 0.44 -3.54 8.93
N CYS A 34 0.35 -4.79 8.49
CA CYS A 34 -0.60 -5.79 9.01
C CYS A 34 -0.05 -6.65 10.15
N ARG A 35 1.07 -6.27 10.78
CA ARG A 35 1.64 -7.05 11.90
C ARG A 35 0.76 -6.93 13.14
N GLU A 36 0.62 -8.04 13.84
CA GLU A 36 -0.20 -8.20 15.04
C GLU A 36 0.24 -7.29 16.21
N ASP A 37 1.49 -6.81 16.20
CA ASP A 37 2.04 -5.88 17.20
C ASP A 37 1.62 -4.42 16.98
N ARG A 38 0.98 -4.07 15.85
CA ARG A 38 0.47 -2.71 15.61
C ARG A 38 -0.97 -2.58 16.08
N GLY A 39 -1.14 -2.39 17.38
CA GLY A 39 -2.42 -2.00 17.98
C GLY A 39 -2.89 -0.58 17.64
N ALA A 40 -2.14 0.16 16.81
CA ALA A 40 -2.40 1.55 16.48
C ALA A 40 -2.31 1.81 14.96
N PRO A 41 -3.15 2.70 14.42
CA PRO A 41 -3.10 3.07 13.01
C PRO A 41 -1.80 3.79 12.67
N VAL A 42 -1.30 3.58 11.45
CA VAL A 42 -0.23 4.41 10.88
C VAL A 42 -0.83 5.75 10.46
N VAL A 43 -0.43 6.82 11.13
CA VAL A 43 -0.83 8.19 10.82
C VAL A 43 0.27 8.83 10.00
N VAL A 44 -0.09 9.38 8.84
CA VAL A 44 0.82 10.11 7.96
C VAL A 44 0.36 11.57 7.91
N ASP A 45 1.23 12.49 8.31
CA ASP A 45 0.88 13.91 8.32
C ASP A 45 0.99 14.56 6.93
N LEU A 46 0.60 15.84 6.83
CA LEU A 46 0.60 16.55 5.54
C LEU A 46 2.00 16.73 4.95
N ALA A 47 3.02 16.96 5.77
CA ALA A 47 4.40 17.12 5.31
C ALA A 47 4.93 15.77 4.80
N GLU A 48 4.64 14.68 5.49
CA GLU A 48 4.98 13.33 5.08
C GLU A 48 4.28 12.94 3.77
N VAL A 49 2.98 13.21 3.63
CA VAL A 49 2.26 12.98 2.36
C VAL A 49 2.89 13.75 1.21
N ARG A 50 3.33 15.00 1.42
CA ARG A 50 4.01 15.80 0.40
C ARG A 50 5.37 15.21 0.04
N ALA A 51 6.13 14.75 1.02
CA ALA A 51 7.41 14.09 0.80
C ALA A 51 7.23 12.81 -0.04
N MET A 52 6.25 11.97 0.31
CA MET A 52 5.94 10.75 -0.45
C MET A 52 5.60 11.06 -1.91
N ARG A 53 4.79 12.11 -2.17
CA ARG A 53 4.46 12.54 -3.54
C ARG A 53 5.66 13.08 -4.31
N LEU A 54 6.56 13.79 -3.64
CA LEU A 54 7.80 14.28 -4.25
C LEU A 54 8.71 13.11 -4.67
N LEU A 55 8.89 12.13 -3.79
CA LEU A 55 9.66 10.92 -4.08
C LEU A 55 9.07 10.15 -5.26
N ASP A 56 7.74 10.06 -5.33
CA ASP A 56 7.02 9.43 -6.46
C ASP A 56 7.27 10.17 -7.77
N SER A 57 7.09 11.50 -7.78
CA SER A 57 7.37 12.31 -8.97
C SER A 57 8.83 12.26 -9.43
N ALA A 58 9.76 11.97 -8.53
CA ALA A 58 11.18 11.81 -8.82
C ALA A 58 11.58 10.37 -9.20
N GLY A 59 10.64 9.40 -9.18
CA GLY A 59 10.93 7.99 -9.46
C GLY A 59 11.73 7.28 -8.38
N LEU A 60 11.73 7.80 -7.14
CA LEU A 60 12.50 7.28 -6.01
C LEU A 60 11.72 6.31 -5.12
N VAL A 61 10.44 6.05 -5.43
CA VAL A 61 9.63 5.02 -4.77
C VAL A 61 9.23 3.93 -5.77
N PRO A 62 9.20 2.66 -5.34
CA PRO A 62 8.74 1.57 -6.18
C PRO A 62 7.27 1.75 -6.57
N PRO A 63 6.86 1.33 -7.78
CA PRO A 63 5.45 1.28 -8.14
C PRO A 63 4.70 0.25 -7.28
N LEU A 64 3.37 0.36 -7.22
CA LEU A 64 2.53 -0.63 -6.54
C LEU A 64 2.76 -2.03 -7.14
N ARG A 65 3.38 -2.91 -6.34
CA ARG A 65 3.69 -4.30 -6.70
C ARG A 65 2.47 -5.22 -6.60
N HIS A 66 1.40 -4.80 -5.93
CA HIS A 66 0.20 -5.62 -5.79
C HIS A 66 -0.41 -5.97 -7.15
N ARG A 67 -0.60 -7.28 -7.35
CA ARG A 67 -1.32 -7.87 -8.47
C ARG A 67 -2.20 -8.97 -7.90
N SER A 68 -3.51 -8.81 -8.03
CA SER A 68 -4.44 -9.89 -7.70
C SER A 68 -4.21 -11.06 -8.67
N ALA A 69 -4.18 -12.28 -8.13
CA ALA A 69 -4.13 -13.52 -8.90
C ALA A 69 -5.47 -13.74 -9.62
N SER A 70 -6.56 -13.31 -9.01
CA SER A 70 -7.90 -13.27 -9.57
C SER A 70 -8.12 -11.94 -10.29
N GLY A 71 -7.57 -11.76 -11.51
CA GLY A 71 -7.55 -10.49 -12.25
C GLY A 71 -8.89 -9.74 -12.39
N ALA A 72 -9.32 -9.06 -11.32
CA ALA A 72 -10.47 -8.19 -11.25
C ALA A 72 -9.99 -6.87 -10.60
N ILE A 73 -10.25 -5.80 -11.33
CA ILE A 73 -9.96 -4.39 -11.02
C ILE A 73 -11.08 -3.78 -10.20
#